data_AF-A0AAV4UNA3-F1
#
_entry.id   AF-A0AAV4UNA3-F1
#
_cell.length_a   1.000
_cell.length_b   1.000
_cell.length_c   1.000
_cell.angle_alpha   90.00
_cell.angle_beta   90.00
_cell.angle_gamma   90.00
#
_symmetry.space_group_name_H-M   'P 1'
#
loop_
_entity.id
_entity.type
_entity.pdbx_description
1 polymer ?
#
loop_
_entity_poly.entity_id
_entity_poly.type
_entity_poly.pdbx_seq_one_letter_code
_entity_poly.pdbx_strand_id
1 'polypeptide(L)'
;MKFLALFALFTVAASSHTLFDQQLNEHWENFKETFGKHYNGREEFARRTIWERRVADIVRHNLQYDVGLHSYRKGINEYSDMEHEEFVRTFNGYRGLVNLKSNASTWVPPSNVRIPDKVDWRDQGLVTPVKNQQQCGSCWAFSTTGSLEGQHMKKTGQLVSLSEQNLVDCSGPEGNQGCEGGLMDQAFEYIKGNHGIDTEKSYPYTAQDGTCHFKKADVGATVTGYVDIPTGDEDALKKAVATVGPISVAIDASHDSFQTYQDGVYDEPECSPDQLDHGVLIVGYGTEDGSDYWLVKNSWGQTWGIKGYIKMSRNKDNQCGIATQASYPLV
;
A
#
# COMPACT_ATOMS: atom_id res chain seq x y z
N MET A 1 -33.94 77.52 -12.96
CA MET A 1 -32.68 76.83 -12.62
C MET A 1 -32.98 75.73 -11.60
N LYS A 2 -33.08 74.48 -12.05
CA LYS A 2 -33.14 73.30 -11.17
C LYS A 2 -32.16 72.28 -11.75
N PHE A 3 -30.98 72.20 -11.13
CA PHE A 3 -30.01 71.13 -11.40
C PHE A 3 -30.42 69.92 -10.57
N LEU A 4 -30.84 68.83 -11.23
CA LEU A 4 -30.89 67.50 -10.63
C LEU A 4 -29.55 66.83 -10.94
N ALA A 5 -28.72 66.72 -9.92
CA ALA A 5 -27.47 65.96 -9.97
C ALA A 5 -27.81 64.46 -10.01
N LEU A 6 -27.50 63.80 -11.13
CA LEU A 6 -27.44 62.35 -11.20
C LEU A 6 -26.17 61.89 -10.47
N PHE A 7 -26.34 61.28 -9.30
CA PHE A 7 -25.30 60.45 -8.69
C PHE A 7 -25.23 59.13 -9.46
N ALA A 8 -24.21 59.00 -10.33
CA ALA A 8 -23.83 57.71 -10.88
C ALA A 8 -23.17 56.88 -9.76
N LEU A 9 -23.87 55.86 -9.25
CA LEU A 9 -23.23 54.81 -8.48
C LEU A 9 -22.33 54.02 -9.44
N PHE A 10 -21.02 54.24 -9.36
CA PHE A 10 -20.05 53.29 -9.87
C PHE A 10 -20.05 52.07 -8.96
N THR A 11 -20.70 51.00 -9.40
CA THR A 11 -20.46 49.66 -8.86
C THR A 11 -19.05 49.25 -9.26
N VAL A 12 -18.10 49.34 -8.33
CA VAL A 12 -16.80 48.69 -8.46
C VAL A 12 -17.08 47.18 -8.42
N ALA A 13 -17.09 46.54 -9.58
CA ALA A 13 -17.02 45.09 -9.65
C ALA A 13 -15.66 44.69 -9.08
N ALA A 14 -15.66 44.13 -7.88
CA ALA A 14 -14.46 43.52 -7.30
C ALA A 14 -14.15 42.24 -8.10
N SER A 15 -13.31 42.35 -9.12
CA SER A 15 -12.70 41.22 -9.81
C SER A 15 -11.80 40.46 -8.84
N SER A 16 -12.38 39.46 -8.20
CA SER A 16 -11.77 38.58 -7.20
C SER A 16 -12.25 37.18 -7.60
N HIS A 17 -11.45 36.18 -7.95
CA HIS A 17 -10.02 35.91 -7.92
C HIS A 17 -9.73 34.95 -9.09
N THR A 18 -8.48 34.87 -9.56
CA THR A 18 -8.03 33.65 -10.25
C THR A 18 -8.12 32.51 -9.22
N LEU A 19 -9.13 31.65 -9.37
CA LEU A 19 -9.43 30.56 -8.43
C LEU A 19 -8.33 29.48 -8.36
N PHE A 20 -7.52 29.41 -9.40
CA PHE A 20 -6.40 28.48 -9.55
C PHE A 20 -5.13 29.22 -9.91
N ASP A 21 -3.98 28.64 -9.58
CA ASP A 21 -2.70 29.16 -10.04
C ASP A 21 -2.56 28.94 -11.55
N GLN A 22 -2.48 30.03 -12.30
CA GLN A 22 -2.33 29.99 -13.76
C GLN A 22 -1.01 29.34 -14.18
N GLN A 23 0.03 29.41 -13.35
CA GLN A 23 1.31 28.77 -13.62
C GLN A 23 1.20 27.25 -13.59
N LEU A 24 0.20 26.70 -12.88
CA LEU A 24 -0.02 25.27 -12.77
C LEU A 24 -0.96 24.69 -13.84
N ASN A 25 -1.49 25.52 -14.77
CA ASN A 25 -2.38 25.05 -15.83
C ASN A 25 -1.76 23.92 -16.67
N GLU A 26 -0.55 24.14 -17.19
CA GLU A 26 0.14 23.13 -18.01
C GLU A 26 0.49 21.88 -17.20
N HIS A 27 0.89 22.06 -15.94
CA HIS A 27 1.20 20.95 -15.03
C HIS A 27 -0.05 20.09 -14.71
N TRP A 28 -1.22 20.71 -14.56
CA TRP A 28 -2.50 20.00 -14.37
C TRP A 28 -2.88 19.19 -15.61
N GLU A 29 -2.75 19.75 -16.81
CA GLU A 29 -3.01 19.01 -18.06
C GLU A 29 -2.03 17.84 -18.22
N ASN A 30 -0.73 18.06 -17.96
CA ASN A 30 0.28 17.01 -17.98
C ASN A 30 -0.01 15.90 -16.94
N PHE A 31 -0.48 16.26 -15.75
CA PHE A 31 -0.91 15.30 -14.74
C PHE A 31 -2.07 14.44 -15.26
N LYS A 32 -3.10 15.06 -15.83
CA LYS A 32 -4.24 14.33 -16.41
C LYS A 32 -3.80 13.41 -17.55
N GLU A 33 -2.95 13.87 -18.45
CA GLU A 33 -2.44 13.05 -19.56
C GLU A 33 -1.58 11.88 -19.06
N THR A 34 -0.66 12.14 -18.13
CA THR A 34 0.26 11.12 -17.58
C THR A 34 -0.50 9.98 -16.90
N PHE A 35 -1.57 10.29 -16.17
CA PHE A 35 -2.35 9.31 -15.40
C PHE A 35 -3.71 8.97 -16.02
N GLY A 36 -3.96 9.37 -17.28
CA GLY A 36 -5.20 9.07 -18.00
C GLY A 36 -6.47 9.58 -17.31
N LYS A 37 -6.41 10.75 -16.67
CA LYS A 37 -7.53 11.31 -15.92
C LYS A 37 -8.51 12.05 -16.83
N HIS A 38 -9.80 11.79 -16.63
CA HIS A 38 -10.88 12.43 -17.38
C HIS A 38 -11.96 12.92 -16.42
N TYR A 39 -12.16 14.23 -16.38
CA TYR A 39 -13.10 14.89 -15.47
C TYR A 39 -13.96 15.89 -16.23
N ASN A 40 -15.15 16.19 -15.70
CA ASN A 40 -16.06 17.17 -16.28
C ASN A 40 -16.65 18.11 -15.23
N GLY A 41 -16.80 19.39 -15.59
CA GLY A 41 -17.55 20.37 -14.82
C GLY A 41 -17.07 20.52 -13.37
N ARG A 42 -17.96 20.23 -12.40
CA ARG A 42 -17.65 20.39 -10.96
C ARG A 42 -16.59 19.43 -10.45
N GLU A 43 -16.48 18.24 -11.03
CA GLU A 43 -15.49 17.26 -10.61
C GLU A 43 -14.08 17.75 -10.94
N GLU A 44 -13.86 18.25 -12.17
CA GLU A 44 -12.55 18.77 -12.57
C GLU A 44 -12.08 19.90 -11.65
N PHE A 45 -13.00 20.80 -11.30
CA PHE A 45 -12.73 21.86 -10.35
C PHE A 45 -12.29 21.31 -8.97
N ALA A 46 -13.00 20.32 -8.44
CA ALA A 46 -12.66 19.72 -7.15
C ALA A 46 -11.30 18.99 -7.21
N ARG A 47 -11.10 18.12 -8.21
CA ARG A 47 -9.86 17.36 -8.42
C ARG A 47 -8.65 18.28 -8.56
N ARG A 48 -8.77 19.33 -9.36
CA ARG A 48 -7.71 20.33 -9.51
C ARG A 48 -7.40 21.07 -8.20
N THR A 49 -8.43 21.43 -7.42
CA THR A 49 -8.23 22.10 -6.12
C THR A 49 -7.42 21.23 -5.17
N ILE A 50 -7.74 19.94 -5.09
CA ILE A 50 -7.04 18.97 -4.25
C ILE A 50 -5.59 18.82 -4.74
N TRP A 51 -5.41 18.70 -6.06
CA TRP A 51 -4.10 18.55 -6.67
C TRP A 51 -3.19 19.76 -6.41
N GLU A 52 -3.66 21.00 -6.56
CA GLU A 52 -2.86 22.20 -6.28
C GLU A 52 -2.46 22.29 -4.78
N ARG A 53 -3.37 21.94 -3.86
CA ARG A 53 -3.05 21.86 -2.42
C ARG A 53 -1.91 20.87 -2.16
N ARG A 54 -1.96 19.72 -2.82
CA ARG A 54 -0.97 18.67 -2.67
C ARG A 54 0.38 19.02 -3.32
N VAL A 55 0.38 19.69 -4.47
CA VAL A 55 1.60 20.27 -5.04
C VAL A 55 2.28 21.20 -4.02
N ALA A 56 1.51 22.09 -3.39
CA ALA A 56 2.05 22.99 -2.38
C ALA A 56 2.62 22.25 -1.16
N ASP A 57 1.95 21.20 -0.68
CA ASP A 57 2.45 20.37 0.42
C ASP A 57 3.75 19.64 0.04
N ILE A 58 3.80 19.01 -1.13
CA ILE A 58 4.98 18.31 -1.64
C ILE A 58 6.18 19.26 -1.73
N VAL A 59 5.98 20.46 -2.28
CA VAL A 59 7.04 21.48 -2.38
C VAL A 59 7.55 21.86 -0.99
N ARG A 60 6.63 22.15 -0.05
CA ARG A 60 6.98 22.51 1.33
C ARG A 60 7.76 21.39 2.03
N HIS A 61 7.28 20.16 1.94
CA HIS A 61 7.93 18.99 2.53
C HIS A 61 9.32 18.74 1.93
N ASN A 62 9.44 18.83 0.61
CA ASN A 62 10.72 18.58 -0.06
C ASN A 62 11.77 19.67 0.23
N LEU A 63 11.36 20.92 0.47
CA LEU A 63 12.26 21.95 1.00
C LEU A 63 12.75 21.62 2.42
N GLN A 64 11.92 21.01 3.26
CA GLN A 64 12.30 20.55 4.60
C GLN A 64 13.25 19.35 4.53
N TYR A 65 13.02 18.42 3.59
CA TYR A 65 13.96 17.33 3.29
C TYR A 65 15.33 17.88 2.87
N ASP A 66 15.38 18.90 1.99
CA ASP A 66 16.65 19.45 1.48
C ASP A 66 17.53 20.08 2.58
N VAL A 67 16.93 20.48 3.70
CA VAL A 67 17.65 20.99 4.89
C VAL A 67 17.80 19.94 6.00
N GLY A 68 17.48 18.66 5.72
CA GLY A 68 17.69 17.53 6.61
C GLY A 68 16.66 17.37 7.73
N LEU A 69 15.47 17.95 7.60
CA LEU A 69 14.40 17.79 8.59
C LEU A 69 13.58 16.50 8.40
N HIS A 70 13.58 15.94 7.19
CA HIS A 70 12.90 14.68 6.85
C HIS A 70 13.87 13.72 6.16
N SER A 71 13.62 12.42 6.29
CA SER A 71 14.42 11.35 5.68
C SER A 71 13.86 10.84 4.34
N TYR A 72 12.72 11.36 3.89
CA TYR A 72 12.06 10.95 2.66
C TYR A 72 11.58 12.16 1.85
N ARG A 73 11.23 11.92 0.59
CA ARG A 73 10.59 12.89 -0.31
C ARG A 73 9.17 12.48 -0.63
N LYS A 74 8.32 13.48 -0.85
CA LYS A 74 7.00 13.31 -1.44
C LYS A 74 7.03 13.61 -2.94
N GLY A 75 6.07 13.10 -3.68
CA GLY A 75 5.97 13.26 -5.13
C GLY A 75 4.53 13.16 -5.65
N ILE A 76 4.34 13.66 -6.88
CA ILE A 76 3.07 13.54 -7.58
C ILE A 76 2.96 12.13 -8.17
N ASN A 77 1.84 11.48 -7.90
CA ASN A 77 1.48 10.14 -8.36
C ASN A 77 0.00 10.10 -8.80
N GLU A 78 -0.48 8.95 -9.29
CA GLU A 78 -1.84 8.82 -9.83
C GLU A 78 -2.96 9.18 -8.84
N TYR A 79 -2.68 9.19 -7.54
CA TYR A 79 -3.63 9.52 -6.47
C TYR A 79 -3.58 10.98 -6.04
N SER A 80 -2.75 11.79 -6.72
CA SER A 80 -2.49 13.18 -6.35
C SER A 80 -3.65 14.16 -6.61
N ASP A 81 -4.82 13.68 -6.99
CA ASP A 81 -6.08 14.42 -7.09
C ASP A 81 -7.24 13.86 -6.21
N MET A 82 -6.95 12.87 -5.36
CA MET A 82 -7.91 12.30 -4.40
C MET A 82 -7.79 12.95 -3.01
N GLU A 83 -8.91 13.30 -2.38
CA GLU A 83 -8.87 13.71 -0.97
C GLU A 83 -8.39 12.54 -0.11
N HIS A 84 -7.68 12.82 0.98
CA HIS A 84 -7.02 11.77 1.75
C HIS A 84 -8.01 10.76 2.36
N GLU A 85 -9.13 11.25 2.91
CA GLU A 85 -10.19 10.39 3.46
C GLU A 85 -10.85 9.51 2.38
N GLU A 86 -11.02 10.03 1.16
CA GLU A 86 -11.49 9.25 0.01
C GLU A 86 -10.49 8.13 -0.32
N PHE A 87 -9.19 8.45 -0.31
CA PHE A 87 -8.14 7.49 -0.60
C PHE A 87 -8.08 6.37 0.43
N VAL A 88 -7.97 6.69 1.73
CA VAL A 88 -7.89 5.69 2.80
C VAL A 88 -9.11 4.76 2.75
N ARG A 89 -10.32 5.30 2.62
CA ARG A 89 -11.55 4.47 2.58
C ARG A 89 -11.59 3.50 1.39
N THR A 90 -10.94 3.85 0.28
CA THR A 90 -11.00 3.06 -0.96
C THR A 90 -9.85 2.05 -1.08
N PHE A 91 -8.65 2.39 -0.62
CA PHE A 91 -7.45 1.58 -0.82
C PHE A 91 -6.97 0.83 0.42
N ASN A 92 -7.31 1.30 1.63
CA ASN A 92 -6.93 0.64 2.86
C ASN A 92 -8.04 -0.34 3.24
N GLY A 93 -7.71 -1.63 3.23
CA GLY A 93 -8.69 -2.71 3.42
C GLY A 93 -8.20 -3.80 4.37
N TYR A 94 -7.12 -3.58 5.11
CA TYR A 94 -6.75 -4.51 6.16
C TYR A 94 -7.75 -4.40 7.31
N ARG A 95 -8.19 -5.55 7.82
CA ARG A 95 -9.08 -5.64 8.97
C ARG A 95 -8.49 -6.57 10.01
N GLY A 96 -7.98 -5.98 11.10
CA GLY A 96 -7.42 -6.73 12.21
C GLY A 96 -8.45 -7.62 12.92
N LEU A 97 -7.95 -8.67 13.58
CA LEU A 97 -8.80 -9.59 14.35
C LEU A 97 -9.36 -8.90 15.60
N VAL A 98 -10.68 -8.74 15.67
CA VAL A 98 -11.39 -8.54 16.93
C VAL A 98 -11.81 -9.92 17.47
N ASN A 99 -11.12 -10.42 18.50
CA ASN A 99 -11.49 -11.61 19.28
C ASN A 99 -11.51 -12.99 18.55
N LEU A 100 -10.72 -13.20 17.50
CA LEU A 100 -10.56 -14.54 16.90
C LEU A 100 -9.30 -15.24 17.43
N LYS A 101 -9.41 -16.53 17.74
CA LYS A 101 -8.25 -17.39 18.02
C LYS A 101 -7.52 -17.66 16.70
N SER A 102 -6.28 -17.20 16.59
CA SER A 102 -5.41 -17.56 15.45
C SER A 102 -5.08 -19.06 15.50
N ASN A 103 -5.17 -19.75 14.36
CA ASN A 103 -4.66 -21.12 14.22
C ASN A 103 -3.18 -21.13 13.79
N ALA A 104 -2.53 -19.97 13.74
CA ALA A 104 -1.12 -19.88 13.38
C ALA A 104 -0.24 -20.60 14.39
N SER A 105 0.90 -21.09 13.89
CA SER A 105 2.02 -21.42 14.77
C SER A 105 2.76 -20.14 15.15
N THR A 106 3.29 -20.05 16.36
CA THR A 106 4.20 -18.95 16.73
C THR A 106 5.59 -19.20 16.16
N TRP A 107 6.17 -18.18 15.53
CA TRP A 107 7.51 -18.27 15.00
C TRP A 107 8.56 -18.42 16.10
N VAL A 108 9.56 -19.26 15.83
CA VAL A 108 10.73 -19.45 16.70
C VAL A 108 11.99 -19.17 15.89
N PRO A 109 12.87 -18.26 16.34
CA PRO A 109 14.09 -17.94 15.62
C PRO A 109 15.03 -19.14 15.54
N PRO A 110 15.66 -19.40 14.37
CA PRO A 110 16.70 -20.39 14.28
C PRO A 110 17.93 -19.96 15.10
N SER A 111 18.47 -20.88 15.89
CA SER A 111 19.65 -20.63 16.73
C SER A 111 20.91 -20.47 15.87
N ASN A 112 21.80 -19.53 16.24
CA ASN A 112 23.13 -19.33 15.64
C ASN A 112 23.13 -19.02 14.12
N VAL A 113 22.06 -18.44 13.57
CA VAL A 113 22.05 -18.02 12.16
C VAL A 113 22.68 -16.64 12.03
N ARG A 114 23.67 -16.53 11.12
CA ARG A 114 24.22 -15.25 10.71
C ARG A 114 23.23 -14.55 9.79
N ILE A 115 22.65 -13.47 10.27
CA ILE A 115 21.71 -12.63 9.52
C ILE A 115 22.53 -11.64 8.66
N PRO A 116 22.29 -11.57 7.33
CA PRO A 116 22.91 -10.55 6.49
C PRO A 116 22.51 -9.13 6.93
N ASP A 117 23.35 -8.14 6.65
CA ASP A 117 23.01 -6.73 6.95
C ASP A 117 21.97 -6.17 5.96
N LYS A 118 21.91 -6.74 4.75
CA LYS A 118 20.98 -6.37 3.70
C LYS A 118 20.39 -7.62 3.04
N VAL A 119 19.09 -7.60 2.81
CA VAL A 119 18.36 -8.61 2.04
C VAL A 119 17.47 -7.89 1.04
N ASP A 120 17.43 -8.40 -0.19
CA ASP A 120 16.48 -8.01 -1.22
C ASP A 120 16.07 -9.26 -1.99
N TRP A 121 14.83 -9.71 -1.77
CA TRP A 121 14.31 -10.94 -2.38
C TRP A 121 13.98 -10.76 -3.87
N ARG A 122 13.96 -9.53 -4.38
CA ARG A 122 13.80 -9.25 -5.82
C ARG A 122 15.00 -9.79 -6.59
N ASP A 123 16.20 -9.60 -6.06
CA ASP A 123 17.46 -10.06 -6.67
C ASP A 123 17.56 -11.59 -6.74
N GLN A 124 16.78 -12.30 -5.91
CA GLN A 124 16.73 -13.75 -5.87
C GLN A 124 15.50 -14.33 -6.61
N GLY A 125 14.68 -13.49 -7.23
CA GLY A 125 13.52 -13.92 -8.00
C GLY A 125 12.34 -14.43 -7.18
N LEU A 126 12.26 -14.10 -5.89
CA LEU A 126 11.14 -14.49 -5.01
C LEU A 126 9.98 -13.49 -5.02
N VAL A 127 10.03 -12.47 -5.88
CA VAL A 127 9.07 -11.37 -5.88
C VAL A 127 8.53 -11.18 -7.29
N THR A 128 7.21 -11.34 -7.46
CA THR A 128 6.51 -11.02 -8.72
C THR A 128 6.49 -9.51 -8.99
N PRO A 129 6.16 -9.06 -10.21
CA PRO A 129 5.96 -7.63 -10.50
C PRO A 129 4.97 -6.96 -9.54
N VAL A 130 5.10 -5.65 -9.33
CA VAL A 130 4.11 -4.85 -8.61
C VAL A 130 2.78 -4.87 -9.38
N LYS A 131 1.69 -5.10 -8.66
CA LYS A 131 0.31 -5.09 -9.16
C LYS A 131 -0.42 -3.82 -8.67
N ASN A 132 -1.66 -3.62 -9.10
CA ASN A 132 -2.51 -2.50 -8.67
C ASN A 132 -3.89 -3.02 -8.25
N GLN A 133 -4.25 -2.82 -6.98
CA GLN A 133 -5.53 -3.24 -6.40
C GLN A 133 -6.72 -2.42 -6.89
N GLN A 134 -6.47 -1.27 -7.53
CA GLN A 134 -7.48 -0.33 -8.01
C GLN A 134 -8.42 0.10 -6.86
N GLN A 135 -9.65 0.49 -7.17
CA GLN A 135 -10.62 1.01 -6.19
C GLN A 135 -11.32 -0.11 -5.40
N CYS A 136 -10.53 -0.95 -4.73
CA CYS A 136 -10.99 -2.08 -3.94
C CYS A 136 -10.05 -2.28 -2.74
N GLY A 137 -10.61 -2.43 -1.53
CA GLY A 137 -9.88 -2.66 -0.28
C GLY A 137 -9.34 -4.08 -0.15
N SER A 138 -8.65 -4.57 -1.18
CA SER A 138 -8.14 -5.95 -1.28
C SER A 138 -6.65 -6.06 -0.96
N CYS A 139 -6.02 -5.06 -0.36
CA CYS A 139 -4.60 -5.06 0.01
C CYS A 139 -4.18 -6.33 0.77
N TRP A 140 -5.06 -6.86 1.63
CA TRP A 140 -4.88 -8.12 2.34
C TRP A 140 -4.68 -9.31 1.40
N ALA A 141 -5.42 -9.38 0.28
CA ALA A 141 -5.28 -10.42 -0.73
C ALA A 141 -3.93 -10.29 -1.45
N PHE A 142 -3.51 -9.08 -1.83
CA PHE A 142 -2.21 -8.83 -2.46
C PHE A 142 -1.02 -9.13 -1.53
N SER A 143 -1.14 -8.82 -0.25
CA SER A 143 -0.13 -9.19 0.76
C SER A 143 -0.04 -10.71 0.91
N THR A 144 -1.19 -11.40 0.95
CA THR A 144 -1.29 -12.87 1.04
C THR A 144 -0.64 -13.55 -0.15
N THR A 145 -1.06 -13.19 -1.38
CA THR A 145 -0.52 -13.77 -2.61
C THR A 145 0.96 -13.51 -2.70
N GLY A 146 1.42 -12.26 -2.50
CA GLY A 146 2.84 -11.92 -2.59
C GLY A 146 3.75 -12.73 -1.64
N SER A 147 3.29 -13.03 -0.43
CA SER A 147 4.03 -13.87 0.52
C SER A 147 4.05 -15.33 0.05
N LEU A 148 2.90 -15.86 -0.37
CA LEU A 148 2.79 -17.23 -0.89
C LEU A 148 3.58 -17.44 -2.19
N GLU A 149 3.60 -16.48 -3.09
CA GLU A 149 4.40 -16.50 -4.32
C GLU A 149 5.89 -16.69 -4.02
N GLY A 150 6.41 -15.94 -3.03
CA GLY A 150 7.79 -16.07 -2.57
C GLY A 150 8.09 -17.42 -1.91
N GLN A 151 7.20 -17.91 -1.04
CA GLN A 151 7.35 -19.22 -0.41
C GLN A 151 7.27 -20.37 -1.42
N HIS A 152 6.35 -20.26 -2.39
CA HIS A 152 6.21 -21.23 -3.47
C HIS A 152 7.47 -21.27 -4.33
N MET A 153 7.98 -20.12 -4.79
CA MET A 153 9.23 -20.03 -5.53
C MET A 153 10.41 -20.65 -4.77
N LYS A 154 10.53 -20.35 -3.47
CA LYS A 154 11.60 -20.92 -2.64
C LYS A 154 11.51 -22.45 -2.53
N LYS A 155 10.30 -23.00 -2.49
CA LYS A 155 10.05 -24.45 -2.35
C LYS A 155 10.20 -25.21 -3.66
N THR A 156 9.67 -24.67 -4.76
CA THR A 156 9.52 -25.38 -6.04
C THR A 156 10.51 -24.93 -7.11
N GLY A 157 11.14 -23.77 -6.94
CA GLY A 157 11.94 -23.11 -7.96
C GLY A 157 11.11 -22.47 -9.08
N GLN A 158 9.79 -22.35 -8.92
CA GLN A 158 8.90 -21.75 -9.91
C GLN A 158 8.21 -20.51 -9.33
N LEU A 159 8.45 -19.35 -9.94
CA LEU A 159 7.73 -18.13 -9.59
C LEU A 159 6.42 -18.09 -10.38
N VAL A 160 5.30 -18.17 -9.69
CA VAL A 160 3.95 -18.17 -10.27
C VAL A 160 3.20 -16.98 -9.71
N SER A 161 2.55 -16.18 -10.56
CA SER A 161 1.65 -15.12 -10.10
C SER A 161 0.32 -15.74 -9.67
N LEU A 162 -0.09 -15.52 -8.43
CA LEU A 162 -1.30 -16.08 -7.84
C LEU A 162 -2.48 -15.09 -7.91
N SER A 163 -3.70 -15.61 -7.86
CA SER A 163 -4.93 -14.83 -8.05
C SER A 163 -5.38 -14.14 -6.77
N GLU A 164 -5.32 -12.82 -6.74
CA GLU A 164 -5.97 -12.06 -5.66
C GLU A 164 -7.50 -12.16 -5.74
N GLN A 165 -8.06 -12.23 -6.96
CA GLN A 165 -9.52 -12.32 -7.15
C GLN A 165 -10.10 -13.59 -6.54
N ASN A 166 -9.37 -14.70 -6.62
CA ASN A 166 -9.78 -15.94 -5.95
C ASN A 166 -9.97 -15.70 -4.45
N LEU A 167 -9.09 -14.96 -3.79
CA LEU A 167 -9.24 -14.64 -2.37
C LEU A 167 -10.43 -13.72 -2.12
N VAL A 168 -10.54 -12.64 -2.89
CA VAL A 168 -11.64 -11.66 -2.80
C VAL A 168 -13.00 -12.36 -2.89
N ASP A 169 -13.16 -13.28 -3.84
CA ASP A 169 -14.46 -13.91 -4.13
C ASP A 169 -14.77 -15.12 -3.23
N CYS A 170 -13.74 -15.83 -2.74
CA CYS A 170 -13.94 -17.16 -2.15
C CYS A 170 -13.66 -17.24 -0.64
N SER A 171 -12.87 -16.34 -0.06
CA SER A 171 -12.45 -16.45 1.35
C SER A 171 -13.40 -15.79 2.36
N GLY A 172 -14.63 -15.49 1.92
CA GLY A 172 -15.70 -14.94 2.75
C GLY A 172 -16.04 -15.80 3.98
N PRO A 173 -16.17 -17.14 3.86
CA PRO A 173 -16.43 -18.02 5.00
C PRO A 173 -15.40 -17.95 6.12
N GLU A 174 -14.15 -17.60 5.82
CA GLU A 174 -13.05 -17.44 6.78
C GLU A 174 -13.06 -16.07 7.49
N GLY A 175 -13.91 -15.13 7.04
CA GLY A 175 -14.14 -13.84 7.68
C GLY A 175 -13.70 -12.62 6.86
N ASN A 176 -13.08 -12.84 5.70
CA ASN A 176 -12.78 -11.76 4.75
C ASN A 176 -14.06 -11.21 4.11
N GLN A 177 -14.01 -9.97 3.67
CA GLN A 177 -15.16 -9.24 3.13
C GLN A 177 -14.86 -8.66 1.74
N GLY A 178 -14.08 -9.39 0.95
CA GLY A 178 -13.75 -8.99 -0.42
C GLY A 178 -13.11 -7.60 -0.48
N CYS A 179 -13.70 -6.70 -1.26
CA CYS A 179 -13.27 -5.30 -1.40
C CYS A 179 -13.54 -4.43 -0.17
N GLU A 180 -14.37 -4.88 0.77
CA GLU A 180 -14.59 -4.18 2.04
C GLU A 180 -13.45 -4.44 3.04
N GLY A 181 -12.62 -5.45 2.79
CA GLY A 181 -11.40 -5.71 3.55
C GLY A 181 -11.30 -7.09 4.16
N GLY A 182 -10.13 -7.40 4.72
CA GLY A 182 -9.80 -8.74 5.17
C GLY A 182 -8.44 -8.84 5.84
N LEU A 183 -8.03 -10.07 6.11
CA LEU A 183 -6.81 -10.41 6.83
C LEU A 183 -6.05 -11.54 6.14
N MET A 184 -4.73 -11.41 6.10
CA MET A 184 -3.84 -12.39 5.47
C MET A 184 -3.97 -13.79 6.07
N ASP A 185 -4.10 -13.91 7.39
CA ASP A 185 -4.24 -15.21 8.07
C ASP A 185 -5.54 -15.94 7.70
N GLN A 186 -6.65 -15.21 7.57
CA GLN A 186 -7.92 -15.77 7.11
C GLN A 186 -7.79 -16.26 5.66
N ALA A 187 -7.07 -15.52 4.83
CA ALA A 187 -6.76 -15.93 3.47
C ALA A 187 -5.85 -17.19 3.44
N PHE A 188 -4.85 -17.29 4.30
CA PHE A 188 -4.02 -18.50 4.42
C PHE A 188 -4.82 -19.72 4.89
N GLU A 189 -5.75 -19.54 5.84
CA GLU A 189 -6.65 -20.62 6.27
C GLU A 189 -7.59 -21.06 5.13
N TYR A 190 -8.12 -20.11 4.36
CA TYR A 190 -8.90 -20.42 3.15
C TYR A 190 -8.10 -21.28 2.18
N ILE A 191 -6.88 -20.87 1.80
CA ILE A 191 -6.07 -21.59 0.79
C ILE A 191 -5.77 -23.02 1.28
N LYS A 192 -5.50 -23.18 2.58
CA LYS A 192 -5.27 -24.48 3.21
C LYS A 192 -6.51 -25.36 3.16
N GLY A 193 -7.68 -24.84 3.56
CA GLY A 193 -8.96 -25.56 3.55
C GLY A 193 -9.48 -25.87 2.15
N ASN A 194 -9.23 -24.96 1.20
CA ASN A 194 -9.59 -25.09 -0.22
C ASN A 194 -8.63 -26.00 -0.99
N HIS A 195 -7.50 -26.39 -0.37
CA HIS A 195 -6.44 -27.19 -0.98
C HIS A 195 -5.80 -26.54 -2.22
N GLY A 196 -5.70 -25.21 -2.22
CA GLY A 196 -5.02 -24.47 -3.28
C GLY A 196 -5.63 -23.11 -3.55
N ILE A 197 -4.92 -22.35 -4.38
CA ILE A 197 -5.32 -21.06 -4.93
C ILE A 197 -4.99 -21.04 -6.43
N ASP A 198 -5.86 -20.45 -7.23
CA ASP A 198 -5.69 -20.34 -8.68
C ASP A 198 -4.55 -19.38 -9.05
N THR A 199 -4.02 -19.51 -10.26
CA THR A 199 -3.07 -18.53 -10.82
C THR A 199 -3.79 -17.24 -11.24
N GLU A 200 -3.07 -16.12 -11.25
CA GLU A 200 -3.58 -14.85 -11.79
C GLU A 200 -4.05 -14.99 -13.25
N LYS A 201 -3.39 -15.85 -14.03
CA LYS A 201 -3.73 -16.07 -15.43
C LYS A 201 -5.09 -16.76 -15.60
N SER A 202 -5.41 -17.72 -14.74
CA SER A 202 -6.66 -18.50 -14.80
C SER A 202 -7.82 -17.79 -14.13
N TYR A 203 -7.55 -16.93 -13.14
CA TYR A 203 -8.54 -16.15 -12.42
C TYR A 203 -8.05 -14.70 -12.24
N PRO A 204 -8.18 -13.85 -13.27
CA PRO A 204 -7.63 -12.50 -13.26
C PRO A 204 -8.31 -11.55 -12.28
N TYR A 205 -7.55 -10.58 -11.78
CA TYR A 205 -8.06 -9.53 -10.91
C TYR A 205 -9.00 -8.55 -11.61
N THR A 206 -10.14 -8.28 -10.97
CA THR A 206 -11.22 -7.42 -11.50
C THR A 206 -11.54 -6.22 -10.62
N ALA A 207 -10.96 -6.12 -9.42
CA ALA A 207 -11.15 -5.03 -8.47
C ALA A 207 -12.60 -4.78 -8.03
N GLN A 208 -13.38 -5.86 -7.94
CA GLN A 208 -14.75 -5.84 -7.45
C GLN A 208 -15.08 -7.19 -6.84
N ASP A 209 -16.09 -7.24 -5.98
CA ASP A 209 -16.61 -8.49 -5.45
C ASP A 209 -17.30 -9.30 -6.55
N GLY A 210 -16.91 -10.56 -6.67
CA GLY A 210 -17.44 -11.52 -7.61
C GLY A 210 -18.07 -12.73 -6.93
N THR A 211 -18.56 -13.66 -7.75
CA THR A 211 -18.94 -14.99 -7.27
C THR A 211 -17.71 -15.89 -7.32
N CYS A 212 -17.48 -16.69 -6.28
CA CYS A 212 -16.36 -17.63 -6.26
C CYS A 212 -16.40 -18.60 -7.45
N HIS A 213 -15.34 -18.59 -8.26
CA HIS A 213 -15.18 -19.44 -9.45
C HIS A 213 -13.90 -20.29 -9.44
N PHE A 214 -13.37 -20.58 -8.25
CA PHE A 214 -12.19 -21.42 -8.05
C PHE A 214 -12.26 -22.74 -8.84
N LYS A 215 -11.14 -23.13 -9.45
CA LYS A 215 -11.02 -24.39 -10.19
C LYS A 215 -9.78 -25.17 -9.77
N LYS A 216 -9.99 -26.36 -9.23
CA LYS A 216 -8.90 -27.29 -8.85
C LYS A 216 -7.86 -27.55 -9.96
N ALA A 217 -8.27 -27.50 -11.23
CA ALA A 217 -7.37 -27.70 -12.38
C ALA A 217 -6.38 -26.53 -12.59
N ASP A 218 -6.66 -25.37 -12.01
CA ASP A 218 -5.95 -24.11 -12.23
C ASP A 218 -5.10 -23.68 -11.00
N VAL A 219 -4.97 -24.57 -10.01
CA VAL A 219 -4.20 -24.35 -8.78
C VAL A 219 -2.73 -24.04 -9.10
N GLY A 220 -2.28 -22.86 -8.67
CA GLY A 220 -0.90 -22.38 -8.79
C GLY A 220 -0.04 -22.67 -7.56
N ALA A 221 -0.63 -22.66 -6.36
CA ALA A 221 0.07 -22.93 -5.11
C ALA A 221 -0.88 -23.49 -4.04
N THR A 222 -0.31 -24.06 -2.98
CA THR A 222 -1.03 -24.61 -1.84
C THR A 222 -0.41 -24.11 -0.54
N VAL A 223 -1.23 -24.05 0.52
CA VAL A 223 -0.80 -23.71 1.88
C VAL A 223 -1.05 -24.91 2.79
N THR A 224 -0.07 -25.24 3.63
CA THR A 224 -0.19 -26.30 4.65
C THR A 224 -0.45 -25.75 6.05
N GLY A 225 -0.12 -24.49 6.28
CA GLY A 225 -0.29 -23.74 7.51
C GLY A 225 0.30 -22.33 7.37
N TYR A 226 0.29 -21.54 8.44
CA TYR A 226 0.90 -20.22 8.49
C TYR A 226 1.50 -19.98 9.87
N VAL A 227 2.42 -19.02 9.92
CA VAL A 227 3.21 -18.71 11.10
C VAL A 227 3.17 -17.22 11.38
N ASP A 228 2.87 -16.86 12.62
CA ASP A 228 2.86 -15.48 13.10
C ASP A 228 4.22 -15.16 13.74
N ILE A 229 4.77 -14.01 13.36
CA ILE A 229 5.94 -13.43 14.02
C ILE A 229 5.48 -12.76 15.33
N PRO A 230 6.25 -12.85 16.42
CA PRO A 230 5.92 -12.16 17.67
C PRO A 230 5.60 -10.68 17.44
N THR A 231 4.45 -10.23 17.95
CA THR A 231 3.94 -8.87 17.73
C THR A 231 4.93 -7.81 18.23
N GLY A 232 5.20 -6.81 17.39
CA GLY A 232 6.08 -5.68 17.67
C GLY A 232 7.58 -6.00 17.67
N ASP A 233 7.98 -7.26 17.43
CA ASP A 233 9.39 -7.68 17.48
C ASP A 233 10.07 -7.53 16.11
N GLU A 234 10.67 -6.36 15.87
CA GLU A 234 11.40 -6.07 14.64
C GLU A 234 12.64 -6.97 14.44
N ASP A 235 13.27 -7.46 15.50
CA ASP A 235 14.43 -8.37 15.39
C ASP A 235 13.97 -9.77 14.96
N ALA A 236 12.87 -10.28 15.52
CA ALA A 236 12.23 -11.50 15.07
C ALA A 236 11.80 -11.38 13.61
N LEU A 237 11.16 -10.27 13.23
CA LEU A 237 10.77 -10.00 11.85
C LEU A 237 11.98 -9.96 10.92
N LYS A 238 13.09 -9.34 11.32
CA LYS A 238 14.31 -9.25 10.49
C LYS A 238 14.87 -10.64 10.21
N LYS A 239 14.95 -11.47 11.25
CA LYS A 239 15.40 -12.85 11.15
C LYS A 239 14.46 -13.70 10.29
N ALA A 240 13.14 -13.51 10.41
CA ALA A 240 12.17 -14.16 9.54
C ALA A 240 12.37 -13.76 8.08
N VAL A 241 12.43 -12.46 7.76
CA VAL A 241 12.69 -11.98 6.39
C VAL A 241 14.00 -12.55 5.83
N ALA A 242 15.04 -12.64 6.65
CA ALA A 242 16.35 -13.15 6.22
C ALA A 242 16.36 -14.66 5.92
N THR A 243 15.60 -15.45 6.69
CA THR A 243 15.72 -16.92 6.69
C THR A 243 14.53 -17.60 6.02
N VAL A 244 13.38 -16.95 5.98
CA VAL A 244 12.10 -17.47 5.47
C VAL A 244 11.82 -16.93 4.07
N GLY A 245 11.88 -15.63 3.84
CA GLY A 245 11.53 -15.04 2.54
C GLY A 245 10.76 -13.73 2.69
N PRO A 246 9.98 -13.34 1.68
CA PRO A 246 9.00 -12.27 1.82
C PRO A 246 7.96 -12.59 2.90
N ILE A 247 7.53 -11.57 3.68
CA ILE A 247 6.62 -11.70 4.83
C ILE A 247 5.46 -10.71 4.66
N SER A 248 4.23 -11.19 4.85
CA SER A 248 3.03 -10.35 4.85
C SER A 248 3.01 -9.54 6.14
N VAL A 249 2.75 -8.23 6.05
CA VAL A 249 2.60 -7.36 7.22
C VAL A 249 1.42 -6.42 7.05
N ALA A 250 0.87 -5.95 8.15
CA ALA A 250 -0.01 -4.79 8.17
C ALA A 250 0.71 -3.56 8.72
N ILE A 251 0.33 -2.39 8.23
CA ILE A 251 0.86 -1.10 8.63
C ILE A 251 -0.27 -0.09 8.81
N ASP A 252 0.04 1.01 9.50
CA ASP A 252 -0.70 2.26 9.40
C ASP A 252 -0.28 3.01 8.12
N ALA A 253 -1.19 3.08 7.15
CA ALA A 253 -1.06 3.87 5.94
C ALA A 253 -2.10 5.00 5.87
N SER A 254 -2.63 5.43 7.02
CA SER A 254 -3.69 6.44 7.17
C SER A 254 -3.19 7.89 7.13
N HIS A 255 -1.97 8.12 6.62
CA HIS A 255 -1.35 9.44 6.55
C HIS A 255 -1.17 9.91 5.10
N ASP A 256 -1.42 11.21 4.87
CA ASP A 256 -1.22 11.85 3.55
C ASP A 256 0.23 11.74 3.05
N SER A 257 1.18 11.73 3.98
CA SER A 257 2.60 11.50 3.69
C SER A 257 2.88 10.14 3.07
N PHE A 258 2.18 9.08 3.50
CA PHE A 258 2.26 7.76 2.89
C PHE A 258 1.66 7.77 1.48
N GLN A 259 0.49 8.38 1.31
CA GLN A 259 -0.18 8.49 0.01
C GLN A 259 0.71 9.17 -1.04
N THR A 260 1.55 10.12 -0.63
CA THR A 260 2.41 10.93 -1.50
C THR A 260 3.89 10.54 -1.45
N TYR A 261 4.25 9.44 -0.78
CA TYR A 261 5.62 8.96 -0.70
C TYR A 261 6.23 8.75 -2.11
N GLN A 262 7.49 9.16 -2.29
CA GLN A 262 8.21 9.04 -3.56
C GLN A 262 9.57 8.33 -3.44
N ASP A 263 10.37 8.69 -2.43
CA ASP A 263 11.73 8.14 -2.25
C ASP A 263 12.27 8.41 -0.84
N GLY A 264 13.39 7.77 -0.47
CA GLY A 264 14.04 7.87 0.84
C GLY A 264 13.41 6.96 1.90
N VAL A 265 13.85 7.07 3.15
CA VAL A 265 13.36 6.24 4.26
C VAL A 265 12.18 6.93 4.92
N TYR A 266 10.98 6.39 4.70
CA TYR A 266 9.73 6.90 5.24
C TYR A 266 9.70 6.81 6.75
N ASP A 267 9.29 7.91 7.36
CA ASP A 267 9.27 8.12 8.80
C ASP A 267 8.19 9.14 9.14
N GLU A 268 7.12 8.70 9.80
CA GLU A 268 5.94 9.51 10.05
C GLU A 268 5.63 9.51 11.54
N PRO A 269 5.99 10.57 12.28
CA PRO A 269 5.83 10.63 13.73
C PRO A 269 4.40 10.38 14.23
N GLU A 270 3.39 10.63 13.38
CA GLU A 270 1.98 10.42 13.73
C GLU A 270 1.49 8.98 13.49
N CYS A 271 2.30 8.11 12.87
CA CYS A 271 1.96 6.72 12.63
C CYS A 271 1.64 5.98 13.93
N SER A 272 0.53 5.25 13.91
CA SER A 272 0.14 4.35 14.99
C SER A 272 0.83 2.99 14.87
N PRO A 273 1.36 2.43 15.97
CA PRO A 273 1.79 1.04 16.00
C PRO A 273 0.62 0.05 16.10
N ASP A 274 -0.60 0.53 16.39
CA ASP A 274 -1.77 -0.30 16.73
C ASP A 274 -2.93 -0.15 15.73
N GLN A 275 -3.11 1.03 15.12
CA GLN A 275 -4.19 1.32 14.17
C GLN A 275 -3.79 0.98 12.74
N LEU A 276 -3.62 -0.32 12.47
CA LEU A 276 -3.23 -0.80 11.15
C LEU A 276 -4.44 -0.86 10.22
N ASP A 277 -4.27 -0.43 8.98
CA ASP A 277 -5.34 -0.33 7.98
C ASP A 277 -4.93 -0.81 6.58
N HIS A 278 -3.64 -1.07 6.34
CA HIS A 278 -3.14 -1.49 5.04
C HIS A 278 -2.24 -2.72 5.09
N GLY A 279 -2.48 -3.66 4.18
CA GLY A 279 -1.73 -4.92 4.05
C GLY A 279 -0.67 -4.82 2.95
N VAL A 280 0.59 -5.05 3.30
CA VAL A 280 1.75 -4.94 2.39
C VAL A 280 2.70 -6.12 2.55
N LEU A 281 3.75 -6.18 1.73
CA LEU A 281 4.71 -7.29 1.74
C LEU A 281 6.13 -6.78 1.98
N ILE A 282 6.77 -7.20 3.09
CA ILE A 282 8.20 -6.98 3.27
C ILE A 282 8.96 -7.95 2.36
N VAL A 283 9.80 -7.41 1.49
CA VAL A 283 10.65 -8.18 0.55
C VAL A 283 12.13 -8.06 0.85
N GLY A 284 12.49 -7.34 1.92
CA GLY A 284 13.89 -7.13 2.27
C GLY A 284 14.07 -6.07 3.34
N TYR A 285 15.32 -5.73 3.59
CA TYR A 285 15.74 -4.67 4.51
C TYR A 285 17.17 -4.24 4.19
N GLY A 286 17.56 -3.07 4.69
CA GLY A 286 18.93 -2.58 4.59
C GLY A 286 19.14 -1.34 5.44
N THR A 287 20.17 -0.59 5.08
CA THR A 287 20.51 0.72 5.66
C THR A 287 20.85 1.67 4.53
N GLU A 288 20.33 2.89 4.58
CA GLU A 288 20.59 3.97 3.62
C GLU A 288 20.90 5.25 4.40
N ASP A 289 22.05 5.87 4.13
CA ASP A 289 22.51 7.10 4.80
C ASP A 289 22.46 7.03 6.33
N GLY A 290 22.78 5.86 6.89
CA GLY A 290 22.76 5.60 8.33
C GLY A 290 21.38 5.30 8.92
N SER A 291 20.32 5.32 8.10
CA SER A 291 18.95 4.97 8.50
C SER A 291 18.61 3.53 8.09
N ASP A 292 18.22 2.73 9.06
CA ASP A 292 17.74 1.36 8.84
C ASP A 292 16.34 1.37 8.21
N TYR A 293 16.10 0.50 7.22
CA TYR A 293 14.81 0.39 6.55
C TYR A 293 14.35 -1.05 6.31
N TRP A 294 13.02 -1.21 6.23
CA TRP A 294 12.31 -2.31 5.60
C TRP A 294 12.05 -1.97 4.13
N LEU A 295 12.32 -2.90 3.22
CA LEU A 295 11.94 -2.78 1.82
C LEU A 295 10.57 -3.43 1.63
N VAL A 296 9.57 -2.61 1.32
CA VAL A 296 8.17 -3.02 1.30
C VAL A 296 7.61 -2.87 -0.11
N LYS A 297 6.97 -3.93 -0.61
CA LYS A 297 6.19 -3.94 -1.85
C LYS A 297 4.76 -3.53 -1.54
N ASN A 298 4.25 -2.53 -2.26
CA ASN A 298 2.87 -2.06 -2.17
C ASN A 298 2.02 -2.62 -3.34
N SER A 299 0.71 -2.41 -3.27
CA SER A 299 -0.31 -2.87 -4.24
C SER A 299 -1.00 -1.72 -4.97
N TRP A 300 -0.36 -0.55 -5.04
CA TRP A 300 -0.92 0.67 -5.66
C TRP A 300 -0.27 1.01 -7.01
N GLY A 301 0.16 -0.01 -7.75
CA GLY A 301 0.81 0.17 -9.04
C GLY A 301 2.23 0.72 -8.94
N GLN A 302 2.87 0.85 -10.09
CA GLN A 302 4.28 1.28 -10.18
C GLN A 302 4.45 2.80 -10.18
N THR A 303 3.36 3.57 -10.29
CA THR A 303 3.44 5.04 -10.28
C THR A 303 3.65 5.59 -8.87
N TRP A 304 3.26 4.82 -7.85
CA TRP A 304 3.42 5.18 -6.44
C TRP A 304 4.81 4.78 -5.91
N GLY A 305 5.41 5.64 -5.08
CA GLY A 305 6.69 5.37 -4.42
C GLY A 305 7.84 5.07 -5.37
N ILE A 306 8.76 4.21 -4.92
CA ILE A 306 9.92 3.76 -5.69
C ILE A 306 9.49 2.60 -6.60
N LYS A 307 8.82 2.93 -7.71
CA LYS A 307 8.30 1.93 -8.66
C LYS A 307 7.37 0.89 -7.99
N GLY A 308 6.51 1.35 -7.08
CA GLY A 308 5.59 0.51 -6.30
C GLY A 308 6.15 -0.03 -4.98
N TYR A 309 7.33 0.43 -4.57
CA TYR A 309 7.96 0.07 -3.30
C TYR A 309 8.13 1.28 -2.39
N ILE A 310 8.27 1.02 -1.10
CA ILE A 310 8.63 1.99 -0.08
C ILE A 310 9.74 1.45 0.81
N LYS A 311 10.63 2.33 1.25
CA LYS A 311 11.56 2.04 2.35
C LYS A 311 10.92 2.60 3.62
N MET A 312 10.43 1.75 4.52
CA MET A 312 9.87 2.19 5.81
C MET A 312 10.97 2.13 6.88
N SER A 313 11.00 3.06 7.83
CA SER A 313 11.99 3.04 8.90
C SER A 313 11.93 1.72 9.70
N ARG A 314 13.11 1.20 10.04
CA ARG A 314 13.30 -0.05 10.80
C ARG A 314 14.10 0.23 12.06
N ASN A 315 13.86 -0.55 13.10
CA ASN A 315 14.46 -0.37 14.44
C ASN A 315 14.11 1.00 15.02
N LYS A 316 12.85 1.41 14.86
CA LYS A 316 12.36 2.73 15.26
C LYS A 316 11.01 2.60 15.95
N ASP A 317 11.04 1.88 17.07
CA ASP A 317 9.89 1.66 17.96
C ASP A 317 8.67 1.11 17.20
N ASN A 318 8.88 0.14 16.28
CA ASN A 318 7.82 -0.47 15.49
C ASN A 318 6.98 0.57 14.71
N GLN A 319 7.67 1.48 14.01
CA GLN A 319 7.04 2.58 13.27
C GLN A 319 5.94 2.09 12.33
N CYS A 320 4.78 2.76 12.39
CA CYS A 320 3.55 2.40 11.67
C CYS A 320 3.08 0.95 11.91
N GLY A 321 3.55 0.30 12.99
CA GLY A 321 3.13 -1.03 13.39
C GLY A 321 3.58 -2.15 12.47
N ILE A 322 4.65 -1.94 11.70
CA ILE A 322 5.12 -2.88 10.66
C ILE A 322 5.44 -4.29 11.17
N ALA A 323 5.75 -4.45 12.46
CA ALA A 323 5.95 -5.75 13.12
C ALA A 323 4.78 -6.17 14.01
N THR A 324 3.70 -5.38 14.10
CA THR A 324 2.55 -5.69 14.96
C THR A 324 1.77 -6.91 14.46
N GLN A 325 1.59 -7.02 13.14
CA GLN A 325 0.82 -8.09 12.49
C GLN A 325 1.60 -8.60 11.28
N ALA A 326 2.52 -9.53 11.54
CA ALA A 326 3.40 -10.11 10.53
C ALA A 326 3.25 -11.63 10.47
N SER A 327 2.97 -12.16 9.29
CA SER A 327 2.77 -13.61 9.10
C SER A 327 3.24 -14.09 7.72
N TYR A 328 3.46 -15.40 7.61
CA TYR A 328 3.82 -16.03 6.34
C TYR A 328 3.24 -17.44 6.21
N PRO A 329 2.95 -17.89 4.97
CA PRO A 329 2.41 -19.23 4.72
C PRO A 329 3.50 -20.29 4.67
N LEU A 330 3.12 -21.54 4.90
CA LEU A 330 3.95 -22.73 4.76
C LEU A 330 3.55 -23.52 3.51
N VAL A 331 4.54 -23.89 2.70
CA VAL A 331 4.40 -24.70 1.46
C VAL A 331 5.09 -26.05 1.58
#